data_AF-A0A654AV51-F1
#
_entry.id   AF-A0A654AV51-F1
#
_cell.length_a   1.000
_cell.length_b   1.000
_cell.length_c   1.000
_cell.angle_alpha   90.00
_cell.angle_beta   90.00
_cell.angle_gamma   90.00
#
_symmetry.space_group_name_H-M   'P 1'
#
loop_
_entity.id
_entity.type
_entity.pdbx_description
1 polymer ?
#
loop_
_entity_poly.entity_id
_entity_poly.type
_entity_poly.pdbx_seq_one_letter_code
_entity_poly.pdbx_strand_id
1 'polypeptide(L)'
;MLLQGWIEGAAATRLFAASGLDLATLRKAARRSDFRPVALKQRFTTDLPVRHDTAESRNVLAMLPGKTRPDEVVMFGAHWDAYGVGAPDAQGRTIRPGANDDALGVAGVLGLARSFAAAPRTDRSLVFALWSGEERGLLGSETYAVKPVYPAAKTVANLTLDILQTAGPARDVLLVGAGQNSLEDMLGDAAKAQGRVVTPEALPERGLFYRADHFSVARRGVPTLLLMAISGASDLVTGGRPAGQAWLDGYMKCYHQTCDAWSADWDLRGAAQDVGLFRTIGTKLANSRLWPEWRDDSEFKSVRAESAGERK
;
A
#
# COMPACT_ATOMS: atom_id res chain seq x y z
N MET A 1 -11.25 21.38 6.49
CA MET A 1 -11.26 21.65 5.03
C MET A 1 -12.59 21.14 4.51
N LEU A 2 -13.42 21.97 3.87
CA LEU A 2 -14.85 21.64 3.64
C LEU A 2 -15.13 20.80 2.38
N LEU A 3 -14.16 20.67 1.46
CA LEU A 3 -14.29 19.82 0.28
C LEU A 3 -12.92 19.51 -0.34
N GLN A 4 -12.67 18.24 -0.68
CA GLN A 4 -11.55 17.80 -1.49
C GLN A 4 -12.09 16.88 -2.58
N GLY A 5 -11.57 16.99 -3.81
CA GLY A 5 -12.04 16.17 -4.92
C GLY A 5 -11.19 16.33 -6.18
N TRP A 6 -11.52 15.55 -7.20
CA TRP A 6 -10.88 15.57 -8.51
C TRP A 6 -11.83 16.18 -9.55
N ILE A 7 -11.28 16.88 -10.55
CA ILE A 7 -12.03 17.38 -11.70
C ILE A 7 -11.52 16.65 -12.95
N GLU A 8 -12.45 16.15 -13.76
CA GLU A 8 -12.15 15.52 -15.05
C GLU A 8 -11.36 16.49 -15.98
N GLY A 9 -10.43 15.95 -16.77
CA GLY A 9 -9.44 16.76 -17.50
C GLY A 9 -10.04 17.77 -18.48
N ALA A 10 -11.08 17.39 -19.22
CA ALA A 10 -11.77 18.30 -20.12
C ALA A 10 -12.57 19.36 -19.35
N ALA A 11 -13.20 19.00 -18.22
CA ALA A 11 -13.85 19.96 -17.32
C ALA A 11 -12.86 20.98 -16.74
N ALA A 12 -11.69 20.53 -16.29
CA ALA A 12 -10.62 21.40 -15.81
C ALA A 12 -10.11 22.34 -16.92
N THR A 13 -9.93 21.82 -18.14
CA THR A 13 -9.51 22.64 -19.29
C THR A 13 -10.50 23.77 -19.55
N ARG A 14 -11.81 23.48 -19.54
CA ARG A 14 -12.85 24.52 -19.70
C ARG A 14 -12.85 25.53 -18.56
N LEU A 15 -12.67 25.08 -17.32
CA LEU A 15 -12.62 25.95 -16.12
C LEU A 15 -11.46 26.95 -16.19
N PHE A 16 -10.28 26.49 -16.60
CA PHE A 16 -9.09 27.33 -16.76
C PHE A 16 -9.26 28.32 -17.92
N ALA A 17 -9.76 27.85 -19.06
CA ALA A 17 -10.03 28.71 -20.22
C ALA A 17 -11.02 29.83 -19.88
N ALA A 18 -12.07 29.53 -19.08
CA ALA A 18 -13.02 30.53 -18.60
C ALA A 18 -12.39 31.58 -17.67
N SER A 19 -11.19 31.33 -17.13
CA SER A 19 -10.39 32.31 -16.38
C SER A 19 -9.37 33.05 -17.26
N GLY A 20 -9.34 32.80 -18.57
CA GLY A 20 -8.33 33.32 -19.50
C GLY A 20 -6.98 32.62 -19.37
N LEU A 21 -6.96 31.39 -18.86
CA LEU A 21 -5.75 30.61 -18.60
C LEU A 21 -5.70 29.38 -19.50
N ASP A 22 -4.50 28.99 -19.93
CA ASP A 22 -4.26 27.72 -20.60
C ASP A 22 -3.73 26.67 -19.60
N LEU A 23 -4.51 25.63 -19.38
CA LEU A 23 -4.16 24.55 -18.47
C LEU A 23 -2.89 23.80 -18.92
N ALA A 24 -2.66 23.65 -20.23
CA ALA A 24 -1.48 22.94 -20.73
C ALA A 24 -0.18 23.70 -20.43
N THR A 25 -0.18 25.01 -20.61
CA THR A 25 0.92 25.91 -20.25
C THR A 25 1.15 25.90 -18.73
N LEU A 26 0.10 26.06 -17.93
CA LEU A 26 0.22 26.08 -16.48
C LEU A 26 0.69 24.74 -15.90
N ARG A 27 0.27 23.60 -16.47
CA ARG A 27 0.80 22.28 -16.11
C ARG A 27 2.30 22.16 -16.30
N LYS A 28 2.86 22.76 -17.36
CA LYS A 28 4.32 22.78 -17.57
C LYS A 28 5.00 23.69 -16.56
N ALA A 29 4.44 24.88 -16.33
CA ALA A 29 4.97 25.83 -15.34
C ALA A 29 4.99 25.24 -13.91
N ALA A 30 3.94 24.49 -13.54
CA ALA A 30 3.80 23.86 -12.23
C ALA A 30 4.86 22.80 -11.89
N ARG A 31 5.66 22.37 -12.86
CA ARG A 31 6.78 21.42 -12.64
C ARG A 31 8.03 22.10 -12.07
N ARG A 32 8.05 23.43 -11.98
CA ARG A 32 9.17 24.18 -11.40
C ARG A 32 8.98 24.36 -9.91
N SER A 33 10.08 24.26 -9.16
CA SER A 33 10.10 24.46 -7.70
C SER A 33 9.67 25.86 -7.26
N ASP A 34 9.80 26.86 -8.14
CA ASP A 34 9.43 28.25 -7.87
C ASP A 34 8.02 28.63 -8.37
N PHE A 35 7.23 27.65 -8.81
CA PHE A 35 5.84 27.89 -9.20
C PHE A 35 5.05 28.55 -8.07
N ARG A 36 4.13 29.45 -8.45
CA ARG A 36 3.18 30.10 -7.55
C ARG A 36 1.77 29.83 -8.06
N PRO A 37 0.81 29.49 -7.16
CA PRO A 37 -0.57 29.26 -7.55
C PRO A 37 -1.15 30.45 -8.32
N VAL A 38 -1.87 30.16 -9.41
CA VAL A 38 -2.57 31.16 -10.22
C VAL A 38 -4.04 31.16 -9.86
N ALA A 39 -4.59 32.31 -9.49
CA ALA A 39 -5.99 32.44 -9.14
C ALA A 39 -6.89 32.23 -10.36
N LEU A 40 -7.90 31.35 -10.23
CA LEU A 40 -8.99 31.22 -11.19
C LEU A 40 -10.00 32.35 -10.97
N LYS A 41 -10.61 32.87 -12.05
CA LYS A 41 -11.64 33.93 -11.97
C LYS A 41 -13.05 33.38 -11.76
N GLN A 42 -13.16 32.08 -11.53
CA GLN A 42 -14.42 31.38 -11.38
C GLN A 42 -14.82 31.25 -9.91
N ARG A 43 -16.11 31.26 -9.64
CA ARG A 43 -16.68 30.97 -8.32
C ARG A 43 -17.25 29.56 -8.34
N PHE A 44 -17.02 28.81 -7.27
CA PHE A 44 -17.59 27.50 -7.06
C PHE A 44 -18.48 27.55 -5.83
N THR A 45 -19.73 27.12 -5.99
CA THR A 45 -20.68 26.97 -4.90
C THR A 45 -21.28 25.58 -5.01
N THR A 46 -21.30 24.85 -3.91
CA THR A 46 -21.87 23.51 -3.86
C THR A 46 -22.68 23.37 -2.59
N ASP A 47 -23.77 22.63 -2.69
CA ASP A 47 -24.51 22.10 -1.55
C ASP A 47 -24.35 20.58 -1.59
N LEU A 48 -23.82 20.00 -0.52
CA LEU A 48 -23.52 18.57 -0.42
C LEU A 48 -24.25 18.04 0.81
N PRO A 49 -25.46 17.48 0.65
CA PRO A 49 -26.14 16.84 1.77
C PRO A 49 -25.32 15.60 2.20
N VAL A 50 -24.63 15.71 3.34
CA VAL A 50 -23.87 14.61 3.92
C VAL A 50 -24.75 13.88 4.92
N ARG A 51 -25.01 12.60 4.66
CA ARG A 51 -25.49 11.68 5.70
C ARG A 51 -24.28 11.01 6.33
N HIS A 52 -24.19 11.07 7.65
CA HIS A 52 -23.18 10.37 8.42
C HIS A 52 -23.83 9.19 9.15
N ASP A 53 -23.33 8.00 8.92
CA ASP A 53 -23.67 6.80 9.68
C ASP A 53 -22.40 6.32 10.42
N THR A 54 -22.56 5.86 11.66
CA THR A 54 -21.46 5.32 12.46
C THR A 54 -21.46 3.80 12.39
N ALA A 55 -20.32 3.20 12.09
CA ALA A 55 -20.09 1.77 12.19
C ALA A 55 -18.91 1.50 13.14
N GLU A 56 -19.02 0.45 13.94
CA GLU A 56 -17.92 -0.02 14.78
C GLU A 56 -17.18 -1.15 14.09
N SER A 57 -15.85 -1.06 14.06
CA SER A 57 -14.97 -2.11 13.60
C SER A 57 -13.68 -2.14 14.43
N ARG A 58 -12.82 -3.14 14.21
CA ARG A 58 -11.63 -3.37 15.01
C ARG A 58 -10.42 -3.71 14.15
N ASN A 59 -9.28 -3.10 14.47
CA ASN A 59 -7.99 -3.63 14.07
C ASN A 59 -7.69 -4.89 14.89
N VAL A 60 -6.97 -5.84 14.28
CA VAL A 60 -6.46 -7.03 14.98
C VAL A 60 -4.95 -6.98 14.95
N LEU A 61 -4.32 -6.93 16.13
CA LEU A 61 -2.86 -6.93 16.28
C LEU A 61 -2.43 -8.19 17.04
N ALA A 62 -1.54 -8.98 16.45
CA ALA A 62 -0.89 -10.11 17.10
C ALA A 62 0.62 -9.88 17.19
N MET A 63 1.21 -10.18 18.34
CA MET A 63 2.63 -10.02 18.61
C MET A 63 3.31 -11.36 18.83
N LEU A 64 4.44 -11.59 18.16
CA LEU A 64 5.42 -12.61 18.53
C LEU A 64 6.62 -11.92 19.20
N PRO A 65 6.81 -12.05 20.52
CA PRO A 65 7.82 -11.30 21.26
C PRO A 65 9.27 -11.64 20.85
N GLY A 66 10.11 -10.60 20.69
CA GLY A 66 11.55 -10.72 20.48
C GLY A 66 12.31 -11.19 21.73
N LYS A 67 13.44 -11.89 21.55
CA LYS A 67 14.25 -12.41 22.67
C LYS A 67 15.07 -11.34 23.37
N THR A 68 15.71 -10.46 22.61
CA THR A 68 16.74 -9.54 23.11
C THR A 68 16.39 -8.07 22.94
N ARG A 69 15.48 -7.76 21.99
CA ARG A 69 14.98 -6.41 21.69
C ARG A 69 13.45 -6.43 21.55
N PRO A 70 12.72 -6.83 22.60
CA PRO A 70 11.27 -7.01 22.53
C PRO A 70 10.50 -5.70 22.29
N ASP A 71 11.12 -4.54 22.53
CA ASP A 71 10.55 -3.21 22.28
C ASP A 71 10.68 -2.76 20.81
N GLU A 72 11.60 -3.35 20.04
CA GLU A 72 11.76 -3.07 18.61
C GLU A 72 10.86 -3.98 17.77
N VAL A 73 10.10 -3.39 16.84
CA VAL A 73 9.04 -4.12 16.10
C VAL A 73 9.29 -4.10 14.60
N VAL A 74 9.19 -5.28 13.97
CA VAL A 74 8.97 -5.40 12.52
C VAL A 74 7.50 -5.74 12.31
N MET A 75 6.78 -4.90 11.56
CA MET A 75 5.34 -5.04 11.33
C MET A 75 5.05 -5.58 9.94
N PHE A 76 4.06 -6.48 9.87
CA PHE A 76 3.44 -6.96 8.63
C PHE A 76 1.97 -6.58 8.63
N GLY A 77 1.49 -5.97 7.55
CA GLY A 77 0.16 -5.39 7.46
C GLY A 77 -0.64 -5.87 6.26
N ALA A 78 -1.96 -5.92 6.42
CA ALA A 78 -2.99 -6.06 5.38
C ALA A 78 -4.31 -5.51 5.93
N HIS A 79 -5.28 -5.13 5.11
CA HIS A 79 -6.62 -4.81 5.62
C HIS A 79 -7.56 -6.01 5.49
N TRP A 80 -8.50 -6.15 6.43
CA TRP A 80 -9.45 -7.25 6.42
C TRP A 80 -10.87 -6.82 6.02
N ASP A 81 -11.15 -5.51 5.97
CA ASP A 81 -12.39 -5.05 5.36
C ASP A 81 -12.32 -5.16 3.83
N ALA A 82 -13.49 -5.10 3.21
CA ALA A 82 -13.67 -5.01 1.78
C ALA A 82 -14.68 -3.88 1.49
N TYR A 83 -14.85 -3.53 0.22
CA TYR A 83 -15.79 -2.49 -0.20
C TYR A 83 -17.23 -2.66 0.34
N GLY A 84 -17.67 -3.90 0.56
CA GLY A 84 -18.93 -4.24 1.21
C GLY A 84 -20.11 -4.30 0.24
N VAL A 85 -21.20 -3.56 0.54
CA VAL A 85 -22.43 -3.59 -0.28
C VAL A 85 -22.40 -2.47 -1.32
N GLY A 86 -22.71 -2.80 -2.57
CA GLY A 86 -22.86 -1.83 -3.66
C GLY A 86 -24.14 -2.04 -4.48
N ALA A 87 -24.27 -1.26 -5.55
CA ALA A 87 -25.34 -1.45 -6.53
C ALA A 87 -25.29 -2.88 -7.12
N PRO A 88 -26.45 -3.46 -7.47
CA PRO A 88 -26.49 -4.81 -8.05
C PRO A 88 -25.75 -4.85 -9.38
N ASP A 89 -25.00 -5.93 -9.59
CA ASP A 89 -24.44 -6.24 -10.91
C ASP A 89 -25.49 -6.81 -11.87
N ALA A 90 -25.06 -7.19 -13.08
CA ALA A 90 -25.94 -7.77 -14.11
C ALA A 90 -26.62 -9.08 -13.68
N GLN A 91 -26.12 -9.75 -12.64
CA GLN A 91 -26.66 -10.98 -12.06
C GLN A 91 -27.44 -10.70 -10.76
N GLY A 92 -27.61 -9.43 -10.37
CA GLY A 92 -28.31 -9.02 -9.15
C GLY A 92 -27.50 -9.17 -7.86
N ARG A 93 -26.20 -9.49 -7.93
CA ARG A 93 -25.33 -9.58 -6.75
C ARG A 93 -24.97 -8.18 -6.26
N THR A 94 -24.97 -7.97 -4.94
CA THR A 94 -24.71 -6.66 -4.33
C THR A 94 -23.46 -6.65 -3.44
N ILE A 95 -22.97 -7.82 -3.04
CA ILE A 95 -21.79 -7.94 -2.18
C ILE A 95 -20.51 -7.91 -3.02
N ARG A 96 -19.59 -7.03 -2.64
CA ARG A 96 -18.23 -6.89 -3.17
C ARG A 96 -17.29 -7.56 -2.16
N PRO A 97 -16.89 -8.83 -2.39
CA PRO A 97 -16.36 -9.66 -1.31
C PRO A 97 -14.90 -9.39 -0.97
N GLY A 98 -14.12 -8.77 -1.86
CA GLY A 98 -12.73 -8.40 -1.57
C GLY A 98 -11.79 -9.60 -1.47
N ALA A 99 -11.98 -10.61 -2.34
CA ALA A 99 -11.19 -11.84 -2.26
C ALA A 99 -9.71 -11.60 -2.52
N ASN A 100 -9.38 -10.73 -3.47
CA ASN A 100 -8.01 -10.29 -3.71
C ASN A 100 -7.72 -8.95 -3.02
N ASP A 101 -8.74 -8.09 -2.84
CA ASP A 101 -8.68 -6.80 -2.13
C ASP A 101 -9.51 -6.80 -0.83
N ASP A 102 -8.97 -7.23 0.31
CA ASP A 102 -7.60 -7.70 0.51
C ASP A 102 -7.51 -9.00 1.33
N ALA A 103 -8.51 -9.89 1.15
CA ALA A 103 -8.47 -11.19 1.82
C ALA A 103 -7.21 -12.02 1.47
N LEU A 104 -6.64 -11.82 0.27
CA LEU A 104 -5.37 -12.46 -0.12
C LEU A 104 -4.17 -11.86 0.63
N GLY A 105 -4.10 -10.55 0.86
CA GLY A 105 -3.11 -9.91 1.73
C GLY A 105 -3.21 -10.42 3.17
N VAL A 106 -4.44 -10.54 3.71
CA VAL A 106 -4.70 -11.15 5.03
C VAL A 106 -4.16 -12.59 5.09
N ALA A 107 -4.43 -13.40 4.07
CA ALA A 107 -3.91 -14.76 3.98
C ALA A 107 -2.36 -14.79 3.97
N GLY A 108 -1.73 -13.82 3.30
CA GLY A 108 -0.28 -13.62 3.31
C GLY A 108 0.26 -13.29 4.70
N VAL A 109 -0.35 -12.33 5.41
CA VAL A 109 0.03 -11.96 6.79
C VAL A 109 -0.13 -13.14 7.76
N LEU A 110 -1.24 -13.88 7.67
CA LEU A 110 -1.45 -15.10 8.47
C LEU A 110 -0.43 -16.20 8.14
N GLY A 111 -0.07 -16.34 6.85
CA GLY A 111 0.99 -17.24 6.40
C GLY A 111 2.36 -16.89 6.99
N LEU A 112 2.70 -15.59 7.02
CA LEU A 112 3.90 -15.08 7.68
C LEU A 112 3.87 -15.36 9.18
N ALA A 113 2.76 -15.08 9.86
CA ALA A 113 2.59 -15.34 11.30
C ALA A 113 2.85 -16.82 11.64
N ARG A 114 2.24 -17.73 10.88
CA ARG A 114 2.47 -19.18 11.03
C ARG A 114 3.93 -19.56 10.78
N SER A 115 4.54 -19.02 9.73
CA SER A 115 5.94 -19.30 9.37
C SER A 115 6.95 -18.81 10.43
N PHE A 116 6.70 -17.66 11.04
CA PHE A 116 7.55 -17.12 12.11
C PHE A 116 7.32 -17.84 13.45
N ALA A 117 6.08 -18.18 13.79
CA ALA A 117 5.76 -18.92 15.00
C ALA A 117 6.39 -20.33 15.02
N ALA A 118 6.56 -20.96 13.86
CA ALA A 118 7.21 -22.25 13.71
C ALA A 118 8.77 -22.19 13.67
N ALA A 119 9.35 -20.98 13.59
CA ALA A 119 10.79 -20.79 13.51
C ALA A 119 11.40 -20.41 14.88
N PRO A 120 12.74 -20.47 15.05
CA PRO A 120 13.38 -19.94 16.25
C PRO A 120 12.99 -18.47 16.47
N ARG A 121 12.72 -18.11 17.73
CA ARG A 121 12.36 -16.73 18.09
C ARG A 121 13.43 -15.74 17.61
N THR A 122 12.97 -14.65 17.03
CA THR A 122 13.79 -13.52 16.57
C THR A 122 14.28 -12.67 17.73
N ASP A 123 15.27 -11.81 17.47
CA ASP A 123 15.74 -10.86 18.48
C ASP A 123 14.73 -9.73 18.73
N ARG A 124 14.18 -9.18 17.65
CA ARG A 124 13.11 -8.17 17.66
C ARG A 124 11.74 -8.83 17.68
N SER A 125 10.77 -8.07 18.16
CA SER A 125 9.37 -8.45 18.13
C SER A 125 8.79 -8.36 16.71
N LEU A 126 7.86 -9.25 16.38
CA LEU A 126 7.13 -9.25 15.12
C LEU A 126 5.66 -8.97 15.36
N VAL A 127 5.11 -7.98 14.66
CA VAL A 127 3.68 -7.64 14.74
C VAL A 127 3.00 -7.99 13.44
N PHE A 128 1.87 -8.68 13.54
CA PHE A 128 0.97 -8.98 12.45
C PHE A 128 -0.28 -8.14 12.66
N ALA A 129 -0.54 -7.20 11.75
CA ALA A 129 -1.58 -6.21 11.86
C ALA A 129 -2.60 -6.40 10.73
N LEU A 130 -3.86 -6.59 11.11
CA LEU A 130 -5.00 -6.59 10.19
C LEU A 130 -5.82 -5.34 10.46
N TRP A 131 -5.82 -4.43 9.48
CA TRP A 131 -6.48 -3.13 9.57
C TRP A 131 -7.94 -3.22 9.15
N SER A 132 -8.78 -2.33 9.66
CA SER A 132 -10.16 -2.22 9.23
C SER A 132 -10.48 -0.81 8.74
N GLY A 133 -11.45 -0.69 7.83
CA GLY A 133 -11.88 0.59 7.29
C GLY A 133 -10.84 1.22 6.37
N GLU A 134 -9.97 0.42 5.75
CA GLU A 134 -9.03 0.87 4.72
C GLU A 134 -9.81 1.53 3.58
N GLU A 135 -10.85 0.83 3.12
CA GLU A 135 -11.68 1.17 1.95
C GLU A 135 -12.53 2.43 2.18
N ARG A 136 -12.57 2.91 3.43
CA ARG A 136 -13.24 4.14 3.86
C ARG A 136 -12.25 5.26 4.20
N GLY A 137 -10.98 5.09 3.83
CA GLY A 137 -9.94 6.09 3.96
C GLY A 137 -8.95 5.79 5.09
N LEU A 138 -8.40 4.57 5.13
CA LEU A 138 -7.34 4.15 6.05
C LEU A 138 -7.72 4.28 7.53
N LEU A 139 -9.02 4.18 7.87
CA LEU A 139 -9.53 4.57 9.18
C LEU A 139 -8.86 3.80 10.33
N GLY A 140 -8.68 2.49 10.17
CA GLY A 140 -8.06 1.63 11.17
C GLY A 140 -6.58 1.90 11.34
N SER A 141 -5.80 1.92 10.27
CA SER A 141 -4.35 2.15 10.33
C SER A 141 -4.03 3.59 10.77
N GLU A 142 -4.80 4.59 10.35
CA GLU A 142 -4.62 5.99 10.80
C GLU A 142 -4.98 6.13 12.29
N THR A 143 -6.06 5.49 12.76
CA THR A 143 -6.41 5.46 14.19
C THR A 143 -5.27 4.86 15.02
N TYR A 144 -4.67 3.77 14.54
CA TYR A 144 -3.48 3.19 15.16
C TYR A 144 -2.29 4.14 15.10
N ALA A 145 -1.98 4.74 13.95
CA ALA A 145 -0.81 5.59 13.78
C ALA A 145 -0.87 6.88 14.63
N VAL A 146 -2.06 7.40 14.93
CA VAL A 146 -2.25 8.55 15.83
C VAL A 146 -2.02 8.19 17.30
N LYS A 147 -2.45 7.00 17.73
CA LYS A 147 -2.27 6.52 19.10
C LYS A 147 -1.76 5.07 19.10
N PRO A 148 -0.47 4.86 18.77
CA PRO A 148 0.02 3.52 18.48
C PRO A 148 0.21 2.70 19.74
N VAL A 149 -0.15 1.41 19.67
CA VAL A 149 0.21 0.42 20.70
C VAL A 149 1.72 0.17 20.69
N TYR A 150 2.35 0.20 19.51
CA TYR A 150 3.80 0.07 19.35
C TYR A 150 4.36 1.38 18.79
N PRO A 151 5.16 2.14 19.57
CA PRO A 151 5.58 3.48 19.17
C PRO A 151 6.26 3.51 17.81
N ALA A 152 5.93 4.49 16.96
CA ALA A 152 6.52 4.66 15.62
C ALA A 152 8.05 4.72 15.67
N ALA A 153 8.61 5.37 16.70
CA ALA A 153 10.05 5.43 16.95
C ALA A 153 10.72 4.05 17.08
N LYS A 154 9.98 3.06 17.59
CA LYS A 154 10.43 1.69 17.85
C LYS A 154 10.00 0.68 16.79
N THR A 155 9.13 1.09 15.86
CA THR A 155 8.82 0.31 14.67
C THR A 155 9.94 0.47 13.65
N VAL A 156 10.64 -0.64 13.37
CA VAL A 156 11.78 -0.73 12.46
C VAL A 156 11.33 -0.53 11.01
N ALA A 157 10.27 -1.25 10.64
CA ALA A 157 9.67 -1.20 9.31
C ALA A 157 8.22 -1.70 9.37
N ASN A 158 7.42 -1.27 8.40
CA ASN A 158 6.12 -1.86 8.11
C ASN A 158 6.09 -2.42 6.67
N LEU A 159 5.77 -3.71 6.56
CA LEU A 159 5.73 -4.47 5.31
C LEU A 159 4.27 -4.82 5.00
N THR A 160 3.65 -4.05 4.10
CA THR A 160 2.21 -4.17 3.79
C THR A 160 1.97 -4.94 2.50
N LEU A 161 1.07 -5.92 2.58
CA LEU A 161 0.48 -6.62 1.45
C LEU A 161 -0.89 -6.00 1.19
N ASP A 162 -1.20 -5.73 -0.07
CA ASP A 162 -2.49 -5.20 -0.51
C ASP A 162 -2.65 -5.58 -1.98
N ILE A 163 -3.53 -6.54 -2.28
CA ILE A 163 -3.72 -7.11 -3.62
C ILE A 163 -2.45 -7.78 -4.17
N LEU A 164 -2.49 -9.10 -4.32
CA LEU A 164 -1.42 -9.86 -4.95
C LEU A 164 -1.86 -10.41 -6.31
N GLN A 165 -0.91 -10.72 -7.19
CA GLN A 165 -1.25 -11.31 -8.47
C GLN A 165 -1.55 -12.81 -8.34
N THR A 166 -2.53 -13.27 -9.10
CA THR A 166 -3.11 -14.62 -9.00
C THR A 166 -2.90 -15.46 -10.27
N ALA A 167 -1.92 -15.06 -11.09
CA ALA A 167 -1.63 -15.62 -12.42
C ALA A 167 -0.33 -16.45 -12.46
N GLY A 168 0.16 -16.90 -11.32
CA GLY A 168 1.31 -17.81 -11.22
C GLY A 168 2.66 -17.12 -11.11
N PRO A 169 3.78 -17.87 -11.16
CA PRO A 169 5.10 -17.33 -10.90
C PRO A 169 5.49 -16.18 -11.85
N ALA A 170 6.21 -15.18 -11.32
CA ALA A 170 6.68 -14.01 -12.07
C ALA A 170 8.21 -13.85 -11.97
N ARG A 171 8.83 -13.33 -13.04
CA ARG A 171 10.25 -12.98 -13.11
C ARG A 171 10.58 -11.70 -12.35
N ASP A 172 9.57 -10.91 -12.00
CA ASP A 172 9.74 -9.66 -11.26
C ASP A 172 8.76 -9.54 -10.09
N VAL A 173 9.10 -8.66 -9.15
CA VAL A 173 8.20 -8.10 -8.15
C VAL A 173 8.03 -6.62 -8.43
N LEU A 174 6.80 -6.13 -8.30
CA LEU A 174 6.48 -4.72 -8.51
C LEU A 174 6.81 -3.90 -7.25
N LEU A 175 7.50 -2.78 -7.44
CA LEU A 175 7.83 -1.83 -6.37
C LEU A 175 6.98 -0.57 -6.51
N VAL A 176 6.14 -0.32 -5.50
CA VAL A 176 5.37 0.92 -5.36
C VAL A 176 6.19 1.98 -4.64
N GLY A 177 6.19 3.22 -5.16
CA GLY A 177 6.89 4.34 -4.55
C GLY A 177 8.42 4.25 -4.62
N ALA A 178 8.96 3.85 -5.77
CA ALA A 178 10.41 3.74 -5.96
C ALA A 178 11.15 5.06 -5.61
N GLY A 179 12.26 4.93 -4.89
CA GLY A 179 13.09 6.05 -4.44
C GLY A 179 12.72 6.61 -3.06
N GLN A 180 11.79 5.99 -2.34
CA GLN A 180 11.33 6.44 -1.03
C GLN A 180 12.26 6.03 0.11
N ASN A 181 12.69 4.77 0.21
CA ASN A 181 13.47 4.32 1.37
C ASN A 181 14.41 3.13 1.10
N SER A 182 15.30 2.82 2.05
CA SER A 182 16.33 1.79 1.92
C SER A 182 15.79 0.35 1.99
N LEU A 183 14.50 0.13 2.29
CA LEU A 183 13.92 -1.23 2.21
C LEU A 183 13.86 -1.73 0.77
N GLU A 184 13.83 -0.82 -0.21
CA GLU A 184 13.85 -1.16 -1.64
C GLU A 184 15.12 -1.93 -2.03
N ASP A 185 16.26 -1.61 -1.41
CA ASP A 185 17.51 -2.36 -1.61
C ASP A 185 17.36 -3.79 -1.06
N MET A 186 16.70 -3.95 0.09
CA MET A 186 16.42 -5.26 0.68
C MET A 186 15.43 -6.06 -0.16
N LEU A 187 14.47 -5.39 -0.82
CA LEU A 187 13.58 -6.00 -1.79
C LEU A 187 14.37 -6.50 -3.01
N GLY A 188 15.32 -5.70 -3.51
CA GLY A 188 16.24 -6.09 -4.58
C GLY A 188 17.05 -7.33 -4.22
N ASP A 189 17.68 -7.35 -3.04
CA ASP A 189 18.43 -8.50 -2.53
C ASP A 189 17.55 -9.76 -2.42
N ALA A 190 16.35 -9.63 -1.85
CA ALA A 190 15.42 -10.73 -1.66
C ALA A 190 14.87 -11.26 -2.99
N ALA A 191 14.54 -10.37 -3.93
CA ALA A 191 14.09 -10.73 -5.27
C ALA A 191 15.19 -11.50 -6.01
N LYS A 192 16.43 -11.01 -5.97
CA LYS A 192 17.59 -11.68 -6.57
C LYS A 192 17.81 -13.07 -5.99
N ALA A 193 17.62 -13.26 -4.68
CA ALA A 193 17.70 -14.57 -4.05
C ALA A 193 16.61 -15.55 -4.52
N GLN A 194 15.47 -15.04 -5.00
CA GLN A 194 14.43 -15.83 -5.68
C GLN A 194 14.65 -15.97 -7.19
N GLY A 195 15.76 -15.44 -7.75
CA GLY A 195 15.99 -15.38 -9.19
C GLY A 195 15.09 -14.38 -9.93
N ARG A 196 14.59 -13.36 -9.22
CA ARG A 196 13.67 -12.33 -9.72
C ARG A 196 14.34 -10.95 -9.72
N VAL A 197 13.75 -10.02 -10.45
CA VAL A 197 14.15 -8.60 -10.47
C VAL A 197 13.07 -7.71 -9.84
N VAL A 198 13.42 -6.45 -9.56
CA VAL A 198 12.43 -5.45 -9.13
C VAL A 198 12.05 -4.59 -10.34
N THR A 199 10.75 -4.45 -10.58
CA THR A 199 10.19 -3.55 -11.58
C THR A 199 9.46 -2.41 -10.87
N PRO A 200 9.86 -1.14 -11.04
CA PRO A 200 9.09 -0.02 -10.50
C PRO A 200 7.67 0.03 -11.06
N GLU A 201 6.74 0.59 -10.29
CA GLU A 201 5.35 0.78 -10.73
C GLU A 201 5.25 1.52 -12.07
N ALA A 202 4.25 1.14 -12.88
CA ALA A 202 4.10 1.65 -14.23
C ALA A 202 3.29 2.96 -14.31
N LEU A 203 2.50 3.26 -13.28
CA LEU A 203 1.50 4.34 -13.27
C LEU A 203 1.57 5.15 -11.96
N PRO A 204 2.71 5.79 -11.65
CA PRO A 204 2.91 6.52 -10.40
C PRO A 204 1.92 7.69 -10.21
N GLU A 205 1.32 8.19 -11.28
CA GLU A 205 0.25 9.21 -11.21
C GLU A 205 -1.03 8.72 -10.52
N ARG A 206 -1.19 7.41 -10.32
CA ARG A 206 -2.27 6.83 -9.51
C ARG A 206 -2.05 7.01 -8.01
N GLY A 207 -0.84 7.40 -7.60
CA GLY A 207 -0.47 7.70 -6.23
C GLY A 207 -0.60 6.51 -5.29
N LEU A 208 -0.33 5.28 -5.75
CA LEU A 208 -0.57 4.05 -4.98
C LEU A 208 0.19 4.02 -3.64
N PHE A 209 1.39 4.59 -3.60
CA PHE A 209 2.15 4.77 -2.35
C PHE A 209 1.37 5.54 -1.26
N TYR A 210 0.41 6.39 -1.63
CA TYR A 210 -0.33 7.24 -0.69
C TYR A 210 -1.72 6.71 -0.35
N ARG A 211 -2.04 5.47 -0.77
CA ARG A 211 -3.43 4.98 -0.83
C ARG A 211 -3.72 3.69 -0.07
N ALA A 212 -2.73 3.12 0.62
CA ALA A 212 -2.89 1.89 1.42
C ALA A 212 -2.39 2.08 2.85
N ASP A 213 -2.69 1.15 3.75
CA ASP A 213 -2.47 1.31 5.20
C ASP A 213 -1.04 1.61 5.64
N HIS A 214 -0.04 1.21 4.86
CA HIS A 214 1.36 1.55 5.13
C HIS A 214 1.59 3.06 5.22
N PHE A 215 0.80 3.85 4.48
CA PHE A 215 0.92 5.29 4.43
C PHE A 215 0.64 5.94 5.80
N SER A 216 -0.31 5.40 6.57
CA SER A 216 -0.65 5.89 7.91
C SER A 216 0.57 5.94 8.83
N VAL A 217 1.41 4.90 8.81
CA VAL A 217 2.65 4.82 9.60
C VAL A 217 3.85 5.48 8.91
N ALA A 218 3.89 5.52 7.58
CA ALA A 218 4.89 6.29 6.82
C ALA A 218 4.83 7.78 7.18
N ARG A 219 3.62 8.35 7.30
CA ARG A 219 3.39 9.73 7.79
C ARG A 219 3.94 9.98 9.20
N ARG A 220 4.22 8.93 9.97
CA ARG A 220 4.85 8.98 11.32
C ARG A 220 6.31 8.57 11.27
N GLY A 221 6.92 8.60 10.09
CA GLY A 221 8.33 8.35 9.83
C GLY A 221 8.72 6.87 9.79
N VAL A 222 7.81 5.91 9.95
CA VAL A 222 8.17 4.48 9.90
C VAL A 222 8.48 4.07 8.44
N PRO A 223 9.70 3.59 8.10
CA PRO A 223 10.00 3.11 6.75
C PRO A 223 9.09 1.96 6.33
N THR A 224 8.64 1.96 5.07
CA THR A 224 7.63 1.01 4.59
C THR A 224 7.95 0.38 3.25
N LEU A 225 7.48 -0.86 3.04
CA LEU A 225 7.28 -1.43 1.71
C LEU A 225 5.81 -1.80 1.53
N LEU A 226 5.30 -1.52 0.34
CA LEU A 226 4.00 -1.97 -0.14
C LEU A 226 4.23 -2.92 -1.33
N LEU A 227 3.67 -4.12 -1.24
CA LEU A 227 3.49 -4.97 -2.42
C LEU A 227 2.04 -4.91 -2.83
N MET A 228 1.80 -4.30 -3.99
CA MET A 228 0.48 -4.13 -4.56
C MET A 228 0.51 -4.41 -6.06
N ALA A 229 -0.10 -5.52 -6.46
CA ALA A 229 0.03 -6.06 -7.81
C ALA A 229 -0.68 -5.22 -8.87
N ILE A 230 -1.62 -4.33 -8.48
CA ILE A 230 -2.25 -3.38 -9.41
C ILE A 230 -1.36 -2.18 -9.82
N SER A 231 -0.13 -2.15 -9.33
CA SER A 231 0.86 -1.11 -9.65
C SER A 231 1.51 -1.25 -11.03
N GLY A 232 1.31 -2.38 -11.71
CA GLY A 232 1.85 -2.62 -13.04
C GLY A 232 1.61 -4.03 -13.54
N ALA A 233 1.98 -4.31 -14.78
CA ALA A 233 1.93 -5.65 -15.34
C ALA A 233 3.20 -6.43 -14.94
N SER A 234 3.03 -7.46 -14.10
CA SER A 234 4.10 -8.42 -13.76
C SER A 234 4.61 -9.15 -15.01
N ASP A 235 5.91 -9.43 -15.06
CA ASP A 235 6.51 -10.30 -16.07
C ASP A 235 6.33 -11.77 -15.69
N LEU A 236 5.16 -12.34 -16.00
CA LEU A 236 4.85 -13.74 -15.68
C LEU A 236 5.82 -14.71 -16.38
N VAL A 237 6.19 -15.79 -15.68
CA VAL A 237 7.05 -16.85 -16.26
C VAL A 237 6.41 -17.42 -17.51
N THR A 238 5.11 -17.73 -17.43
CA THR A 238 4.29 -18.15 -18.57
C THR A 238 3.65 -16.93 -19.22
N GLY A 239 3.93 -16.70 -20.51
CA GLY A 239 3.31 -15.64 -21.30
C GLY A 239 3.88 -14.23 -21.11
N GLY A 240 4.80 -14.02 -20.16
CA GLY A 240 5.52 -12.75 -19.99
C GLY A 240 4.63 -11.58 -19.55
N ARG A 241 5.14 -10.36 -19.73
CA ARG A 241 4.36 -9.11 -19.50
C ARG A 241 3.01 -9.07 -20.20
N PRO A 242 2.80 -9.58 -21.44
CA PRO A 242 1.46 -9.63 -22.03
C PRO A 242 0.45 -10.41 -21.19
N ALA A 243 0.85 -11.54 -20.60
CA ALA A 243 -0.02 -12.31 -19.72
C ALA A 243 -0.26 -11.58 -18.39
N GLY A 244 0.76 -10.91 -17.83
CA GLY A 244 0.59 -10.06 -16.65
C GLY A 244 -0.34 -8.87 -16.89
N GLN A 245 -0.26 -8.24 -18.07
CA GLN A 245 -1.18 -7.17 -18.46
C GLN A 245 -2.61 -7.69 -18.63
N ALA A 246 -2.78 -8.88 -19.21
CA ALA A 246 -4.11 -9.50 -19.33
C ALA A 246 -4.72 -9.80 -17.96
N TRP A 247 -3.92 -10.29 -17.00
CA TRP A 247 -4.35 -10.44 -15.60
C TRP A 247 -4.74 -9.08 -15.00
N LEU A 248 -3.89 -8.06 -15.12
CA LEU A 248 -4.15 -6.73 -14.57
C LEU A 248 -5.43 -6.12 -15.15
N ASP A 249 -5.60 -6.13 -16.47
CA ASP A 249 -6.78 -5.60 -17.14
C ASP A 249 -8.06 -6.36 -16.78
N GLY A 250 -7.95 -7.67 -16.56
CA GLY A 250 -9.03 -8.51 -16.06
C GLY A 250 -9.40 -8.13 -14.63
N TYR A 251 -8.40 -8.09 -13.74
CA TYR A 251 -8.60 -7.79 -12.33
C TYR A 251 -9.11 -6.37 -12.10
N MET A 252 -8.63 -5.37 -12.84
CA MET A 252 -9.10 -3.98 -12.72
C MET A 252 -10.59 -3.81 -13.06
N LYS A 253 -11.21 -4.74 -13.80
CA LYS A 253 -12.67 -4.76 -14.01
C LYS A 253 -13.43 -5.33 -12.81
N CYS A 254 -12.75 -6.12 -11.98
CA CYS A 254 -13.28 -6.73 -10.77
C CYS A 254 -12.90 -5.98 -9.48
N TYR A 255 -11.89 -5.11 -9.53
CA TYR A 255 -11.50 -4.25 -8.41
C TYR A 255 -12.72 -3.46 -7.88
N HIS A 256 -13.00 -3.61 -6.59
CA HIS A 256 -14.19 -3.08 -5.92
C HIS A 256 -15.54 -3.52 -6.51
N GLN A 257 -15.59 -4.64 -7.23
CA GLN A 257 -16.81 -5.21 -7.81
C GLN A 257 -17.16 -6.58 -7.22
N THR A 258 -18.36 -7.05 -7.53
CA THR A 258 -18.90 -8.35 -7.09
C THR A 258 -18.11 -9.55 -7.63
N CYS A 259 -17.31 -9.36 -8.68
CA CYS A 259 -16.48 -10.42 -9.26
C CYS A 259 -15.08 -10.52 -8.65
N ASP A 260 -14.70 -9.66 -7.69
CA ASP A 260 -13.54 -9.92 -6.83
C ASP A 260 -13.88 -10.98 -5.78
N ALA A 261 -14.13 -12.19 -6.28
CA ALA A 261 -14.47 -13.37 -5.53
C ALA A 261 -13.40 -14.43 -5.75
N TRP A 262 -13.18 -15.26 -4.72
CA TRP A 262 -12.19 -16.33 -4.80
C TRP A 262 -12.55 -17.32 -5.93
N SER A 263 -11.52 -17.79 -6.63
CA SER A 263 -11.64 -18.85 -7.63
C SER A 263 -10.61 -19.94 -7.37
N ALA A 264 -11.02 -21.20 -7.59
CA ALA A 264 -10.12 -22.35 -7.57
C ALA A 264 -9.07 -22.30 -8.70
N ASP A 265 -9.30 -21.50 -9.73
CA ASP A 265 -8.40 -21.36 -10.89
C ASP A 265 -7.22 -20.42 -10.62
N TRP A 266 -7.18 -19.75 -9.47
CA TRP A 266 -6.06 -18.88 -9.10
C TRP A 266 -4.77 -19.68 -8.94
N ASP A 267 -3.73 -19.27 -9.65
CA ASP A 267 -2.38 -19.77 -9.43
C ASP A 267 -1.65 -18.87 -8.44
N LEU A 268 -1.77 -19.22 -7.16
CA LEU A 268 -1.22 -18.45 -6.04
C LEU A 268 0.28 -18.63 -5.82
N ARG A 269 0.99 -19.40 -6.66
CA ARG A 269 2.43 -19.62 -6.50
C ARG A 269 3.22 -18.30 -6.58
N GLY A 270 2.80 -17.37 -7.44
CA GLY A 270 3.41 -16.04 -7.54
C GLY A 270 3.15 -15.17 -6.31
N ALA A 271 1.91 -15.08 -5.85
CA ALA A 271 1.57 -14.43 -4.57
C ALA A 271 2.38 -15.02 -3.40
N ALA A 272 2.57 -16.33 -3.35
CA ALA A 272 3.42 -16.97 -2.33
C ALA A 272 4.90 -16.59 -2.43
N GLN A 273 5.44 -16.39 -3.64
CA GLN A 273 6.79 -15.85 -3.84
C GLN A 273 6.91 -14.43 -3.28
N ASP A 274 5.92 -13.58 -3.51
CA ASP A 274 5.86 -12.20 -2.99
C ASP A 274 5.82 -12.15 -1.46
N VAL A 275 4.94 -12.95 -0.85
CA VAL A 275 4.92 -13.13 0.61
C VAL A 275 6.28 -13.64 1.13
N GLY A 276 6.94 -14.52 0.37
CA GLY A 276 8.28 -15.01 0.68
C GLY A 276 9.37 -13.94 0.70
N LEU A 277 9.22 -12.86 -0.08
CA LEU A 277 10.14 -11.71 -0.04
C LEU A 277 10.05 -11.02 1.32
N PHE A 278 8.83 -10.77 1.81
CA PHE A 278 8.61 -10.20 3.15
C PHE A 278 9.06 -11.12 4.26
N ARG A 279 8.92 -12.44 4.11
CA ARG A 279 9.53 -13.39 5.06
C ARG A 279 11.04 -13.20 5.14
N THR A 280 11.71 -13.06 4.00
CA THR A 280 13.18 -12.89 3.91
C THR A 280 13.62 -11.56 4.53
N ILE A 281 13.01 -10.45 4.09
CA ILE A 281 13.31 -9.10 4.60
C ILE A 281 13.03 -9.02 6.10
N GLY A 282 11.86 -9.49 6.53
CA GLY A 282 11.45 -9.51 7.92
C GLY A 282 12.40 -10.31 8.81
N THR A 283 12.92 -11.43 8.34
CA THR A 283 13.94 -12.22 9.06
C THR A 283 15.23 -11.44 9.26
N LYS A 284 15.72 -10.78 8.20
CA LYS A 284 16.94 -9.98 8.23
C LYS A 284 16.78 -8.79 9.18
N LEU A 285 15.66 -8.07 9.10
CA LEU A 285 15.36 -6.95 9.99
C LEU A 285 15.23 -7.41 11.44
N ALA A 286 14.52 -8.51 11.69
CA ALA A 286 14.23 -8.96 13.05
C ALA A 286 15.43 -9.52 13.81
N ASN A 287 16.49 -9.94 13.10
CA ASN A 287 17.70 -10.52 13.67
C ASN A 287 18.97 -9.66 13.50
N SER A 288 18.83 -8.46 12.95
CA SER A 288 19.96 -7.53 12.79
C SER A 288 19.80 -6.29 13.67
N ARG A 289 20.77 -5.38 13.57
CA ARG A 289 20.74 -4.01 14.12
C ARG A 289 20.33 -2.98 13.07
N LEU A 290 19.94 -3.41 11.87
CA LEU A 290 19.61 -2.51 10.78
C LEU A 290 18.37 -1.70 11.13
N TRP A 291 18.44 -0.39 10.89
CA TRP A 291 17.30 0.52 10.90
C TRP A 291 17.18 1.09 9.50
N PRO A 292 16.20 0.67 8.70
CA PRO A 292 15.95 1.25 7.40
C PRO A 292 15.73 2.77 7.50
N GLU A 293 16.11 3.48 6.45
CA GLU A 293 16.07 4.94 6.39
C GLU A 293 15.30 5.41 5.16
N TRP A 294 14.62 6.53 5.29
CA TRP A 294 14.07 7.26 4.15
C TRP A 294 15.21 7.89 3.34
N ARG A 295 15.07 7.91 2.02
CA ARG A 295 16.02 8.58 1.12
C ARG A 295 15.95 10.10 1.32
N ASP A 296 16.98 10.80 0.85
CA ASP A 296 17.15 12.24 1.06
C ASP A 296 15.98 13.08 0.54
N ASP A 297 15.39 12.67 -0.58
CA ASP A 297 14.27 13.37 -1.23
C ASP A 297 12.89 12.96 -0.68
N SER A 298 12.83 12.00 0.23
CA SER A 298 11.57 11.54 0.82
C SER A 298 11.05 12.54 1.84
N GLU A 299 9.76 12.87 1.73
CA GLU A 299 9.05 13.78 2.61
C GLU A 299 8.95 13.26 4.07
N PHE A 300 9.16 11.97 4.30
CA PHE A 300 9.07 11.35 5.64
C PHE A 300 10.41 11.34 6.38
N LYS A 301 11.52 11.72 5.70
CA LYS A 301 12.87 11.67 6.28
C LYS A 301 13.00 12.55 7.53
N SER A 302 12.52 13.79 7.46
CA SER A 302 12.57 14.73 8.59
C SER A 302 11.79 14.21 9.79
N VAL A 303 10.58 13.70 9.55
CA VAL A 303 9.71 13.11 10.59
C VAL A 303 10.41 11.94 11.29
N ARG A 304 11.05 11.04 10.53
CA ARG A 304 11.80 9.92 11.11
C ARG A 304 13.02 10.36 11.91
N ALA A 305 13.67 11.46 11.52
CA ALA A 305 14.85 11.98 12.21
C ALA A 305 14.52 12.51 13.62
N GLU A 306 13.31 13.01 13.85
CA GLU A 306 12.86 13.51 15.16
C GLU A 306 12.99 12.46 16.28
N SER A 307 12.79 11.19 15.96
CA SER A 307 12.89 10.07 16.91
C SER A 307 14.19 9.26 16.78
N ALA A 308 15.25 9.82 16.19
CA ALA A 308 16.53 9.12 16.00
C ALA A 308 17.16 8.66 17.32
N GLY A 309 17.13 9.49 18.36
CA GLY A 309 17.72 9.19 19.66
C GLY A 309 17.03 8.06 20.44
N GLU A 310 15.85 7.62 20.01
CA GLU A 310 15.11 6.51 20.65
C GLU A 310 15.50 5.14 20.09
N ARG A 311 16.26 5.12 18.99
CA ARG A 311 16.70 3.91 18.29
C ARG A 311 18.11 3.53 18.75
N LYS A 312 18.34 2.24 18.98
CA LYS A 312 19.63 1.68 19.44
C LYS A 312 20.23 0.74 18.40
#